data_AF-A0A6M0IEJ7-F1
#
_entry.id   AF-A0A6M0IEJ7-F1
#
_cell.length_a   1.000
_cell.length_b   1.000
_cell.length_c   1.000
_cell.angle_alpha   90.00
_cell.angle_beta   90.00
_cell.angle_gamma   90.00
#
_symmetry.space_group_name_H-M   'P 1'
#
loop_
_entity.id
_entity.type
_entity.pdbx_description
1 polymer ?
#
loop_
_entity_poly.entity_id
_entity_poly.type
_entity_poly.pdbx_seq_one_letter_code
_entity_poly.pdbx_strand_id
1 'polypeptide(L)'
;MEKYLKGIVMTHEGFIISPRSVLDCVINDDYYIALGAAVAYQIIEPTSGHIYKTVSTIERAKNVIDKYGQRWLSSSVGLVEECDL
;
A
#
# COMPACT_ATOMS: atom_id res chain seq x y z
N MET A 1 9.97 -6.04 24.12
CA MET A 1 11.04 -5.49 23.25
C MET A 1 10.38 -5.07 21.94
N GLU A 2 9.63 -3.96 21.94
CA GLU A 2 8.91 -3.48 20.76
C GLU A 2 9.80 -2.52 19.98
N LYS A 3 10.65 -3.07 19.11
CA LYS A 3 11.29 -2.29 18.06
C LYS A 3 10.24 -2.06 16.96
N TYR A 4 9.38 -1.08 17.15
CA TYR A 4 8.53 -0.58 16.08
C TYR A 4 9.43 -0.14 14.94
N LEU A 5 9.35 -0.87 13.83
CA LEU A 5 9.80 -0.42 12.53
C LEU A 5 9.06 0.90 12.25
N LYS A 6 9.70 2.03 12.58
CA LYS A 6 9.36 3.33 11.99
C LYS A 6 9.72 3.26 10.52
N GLY A 7 8.96 2.49 9.75
CA GLY A 7 9.00 2.64 8.31
C GLY A 7 8.53 4.06 7.99
N ILE A 8 9.21 4.70 7.05
CA ILE A 8 8.90 6.07 6.68
C ILE A 8 7.60 6.04 5.89
N VAL A 9 6.54 6.65 6.42
CA VAL A 9 5.35 7.00 5.63
C VAL A 9 5.78 8.12 4.69
N MET A 10 5.51 7.96 3.40
CA MET A 10 5.83 8.99 2.40
C MET A 10 4.69 9.16 1.39
N THR A 11 4.74 10.22 0.61
CA THR A 11 3.78 10.47 -0.47
C THR A 11 4.46 10.38 -1.84
N HIS A 12 3.74 9.91 -2.86
CA HIS A 12 4.20 9.85 -4.25
C HIS A 12 3.01 10.00 -5.21
N GLU A 13 3.05 10.98 -6.12
CA GLU A 13 1.99 11.28 -7.11
C GLU A 13 0.56 11.31 -6.54
N GLY A 14 0.39 11.90 -5.34
CA GLY A 14 -0.91 11.99 -4.68
C GLY A 14 -1.36 10.74 -3.91
N PHE A 15 -0.50 9.73 -3.77
CA PHE A 15 -0.76 8.55 -2.94
C PHE A 15 0.11 8.52 -1.69
N ILE A 16 -0.39 7.91 -0.61
CA ILE A 16 0.40 7.60 0.58
C ILE A 16 1.02 6.21 0.42
N ILE A 17 2.32 6.10 0.66
CA ILE A 17 3.06 4.84 0.78
C ILE A 17 3.35 4.62 2.26
N SER A 18 2.70 3.63 2.86
CA SER A 18 2.81 3.35 4.30
C SER A 18 3.39 1.96 4.56
N PRO A 19 4.39 1.81 5.44
CA PRO A 19 4.90 0.51 5.84
C PRO A 19 3.82 -0.31 6.58
N ARG A 20 3.80 -1.61 6.35
CA ARG A 20 2.97 -2.57 7.07
C ARG A 20 3.81 -3.78 7.44
N SER A 21 3.76 -4.18 8.71
CA SER A 21 4.33 -5.46 9.12
C SER A 21 3.48 -6.59 8.55
N VAL A 22 4.13 -7.50 7.85
CA VAL A 22 3.53 -8.73 7.32
C VAL A 22 4.28 -9.93 7.87
N LEU A 23 3.58 -11.03 8.09
CA LEU A 23 4.22 -12.32 8.38
C LEU A 23 4.73 -12.85 7.04
N ASP A 24 6.04 -12.98 6.92
CA ASP A 24 6.62 -13.66 5.76
C ASP A 24 6.55 -15.16 5.99
N CYS A 25 6.07 -15.89 5.00
CA CYS A 25 5.94 -17.35 5.09
C CYS A 25 6.46 -18.02 3.83
N VAL A 26 7.29 -19.05 4.04
CA VAL A 26 7.65 -19.98 2.97
C VAL A 26 6.68 -21.14 3.02
N ILE A 27 5.97 -21.34 1.92
CA ILE A 27 5.12 -22.49 1.71
C ILE A 27 5.97 -23.56 1.04
N ASN A 28 6.19 -24.66 1.76
CA ASN A 28 6.64 -25.93 1.17
C ASN A 28 5.46 -26.91 1.25
N ASP A 29 5.40 -27.90 0.36
CA ASP A 29 4.21 -28.76 0.18
C ASP A 29 3.67 -29.42 1.46
N ASP A 30 4.48 -29.52 2.52
CA ASP A 30 4.11 -30.18 3.78
C ASP A 30 4.05 -29.27 5.02
N TYR A 31 4.49 -28.00 4.94
CA TYR A 31 4.48 -27.09 6.10
C TYR A 31 4.65 -25.60 5.75
N TYR A 32 4.11 -24.74 6.62
CA TYR A 32 4.30 -23.29 6.58
C TYR A 32 5.39 -22.88 7.57
N ILE A 33 6.53 -22.34 7.09
CA ILE A 33 7.51 -21.70 7.97
C ILE A 33 7.25 -20.20 7.98
N ALA A 34 6.86 -19.65 9.13
CA ALA A 34 6.90 -18.21 9.36
C ALA A 34 8.36 -17.77 9.51
N LEU A 35 8.89 -17.03 8.54
CA LEU A 35 10.27 -16.52 8.56
C LEU A 35 10.45 -15.32 9.49
N GLY A 36 9.34 -14.72 9.94
CA GLY A 36 9.32 -13.59 10.85
C GLY A 36 8.53 -12.41 10.30
N ALA A 37 8.66 -11.26 10.97
CA ALA A 37 8.05 -10.02 10.53
C ALA A 37 8.85 -9.43 9.36
N ALA A 38 8.25 -9.39 8.17
CA ALA A 38 8.72 -8.60 7.05
C ALA A 38 7.99 -7.25 6.98
N VAL A 39 8.56 -6.31 6.23
CA VAL A 39 7.93 -5.02 5.93
C VAL A 39 7.45 -5.03 4.48
N ALA A 40 6.17 -4.81 4.30
CA ALA A 40 5.59 -4.45 3.02
C ALA A 40 5.16 -2.97 3.04
N TYR A 41 4.78 -2.44 1.89
CA TYR A 41 4.36 -1.06 1.70
C TYR A 41 2.99 -1.03 1.03
N GLN A 42 2.04 -0.36 1.67
CA GLN A 42 0.69 -0.15 1.17
C GLN A 42 0.63 1.16 0.39
N ILE A 43 -0.02 1.13 -0.77
CA ILE A 43 -0.38 2.32 -1.56
C ILE A 43 -1.81 2.68 -1.20
N ILE A 44 -2.01 3.86 -0.64
CA ILE A 44 -3.24 4.32 -0.04
C ILE A 44 -3.69 5.62 -0.74
N GLU A 45 -4.96 5.69 -1.11
CA GLU A 45 -5.60 6.95 -1.51
C GLU A 45 -5.76 7.86 -0.29
N PRO A 46 -5.22 9.08 -0.29
CA PRO A 46 -5.23 9.93 0.91
C PRO A 46 -6.64 10.37 1.32
N THR A 47 -7.57 10.53 0.37
CA THR A 47 -8.91 11.06 0.64
C THR A 47 -9.84 10.00 1.22
N SER A 48 -9.89 8.80 0.63
CA SER A 48 -10.78 7.72 1.07
C SER A 48 -10.13 6.75 2.06
N GLY A 49 -8.80 6.75 2.16
CA GLY A 49 -8.05 5.71 2.88
C GLY A 49 -8.04 4.35 2.16
N HIS A 50 -8.54 4.27 0.93
CA HIS A 50 -8.59 3.02 0.17
C HIS A 50 -7.18 2.49 -0.13
N ILE A 51 -6.96 1.19 0.12
CA ILE A 51 -5.69 0.52 -0.15
C ILE A 51 -5.76 -0.14 -1.53
N TYR A 52 -5.06 0.41 -2.52
CA TYR A 52 -5.02 -0.16 -3.87
C TYR A 52 -4.14 -1.40 -3.96
N LYS A 53 -2.99 -1.38 -3.28
CA LYS A 53 -2.01 -2.48 -3.38
C LYS A 53 -1.05 -2.50 -2.20
N THR A 54 -0.53 -3.70 -1.91
CA THR A 54 0.59 -3.92 -1.01
C THR A 54 1.75 -4.53 -1.79
N VAL A 55 2.96 -4.01 -1.61
CA VAL A 55 4.18 -4.44 -2.32
C VAL A 55 5.37 -4.56 -1.37
N SER A 56 6.40 -5.31 -1.76
CA SER A 56 7.54 -5.60 -0.87
C SER A 56 8.54 -4.44 -0.69
N THR A 57 8.57 -3.45 -1.59
CA THR A 57 9.54 -2.33 -1.52
C THR A 57 8.91 -1.00 -1.89
N ILE A 58 9.49 0.10 -1.40
CA ILE A 58 9.09 1.48 -1.74
C ILE A 58 9.24 1.73 -3.25
N GLU A 59 10.35 1.30 -3.85
CA GLU A 59 10.60 1.49 -5.29
C GLU A 59 9.53 0.79 -6.13
N ARG A 60 9.12 -0.42 -5.75
CA ARG A 60 8.01 -1.11 -6.41
C ARG A 60 6.69 -0.40 -6.21
N ALA A 61 6.48 0.26 -5.07
CA ALA A 61 5.29 1.05 -4.83
C ALA A 61 5.23 2.26 -5.78
N LYS A 62 6.35 2.99 -5.92
CA LYS A 62 6.49 4.10 -6.87
C LYS A 62 6.23 3.65 -8.31
N ASN A 63 6.89 2.58 -8.77
CA ASN A 63 6.71 2.05 -10.12
C ASN A 63 5.25 1.64 -10.40
N VAL A 64 4.54 1.12 -9.40
CA VAL A 64 3.11 0.80 -9.52
C VAL A 64 2.27 2.07 -9.64
N ILE A 65 2.55 3.10 -8.83
CA ILE A 65 1.86 4.39 -8.90
C ILE A 65 2.13 5.07 -10.25
N ASP A 66 3.38 5.11 -10.73
CA ASP A 66 3.72 5.73 -12.01
C ASP A 66 2.98 5.04 -13.17
N LYS A 67 2.77 3.72 -13.08
CA LYS A 67 2.09 2.94 -14.12
C LYS A 67 0.57 3.01 -14.06
N TYR A 68 -0.04 3.10 -12.87
CA TYR A 68 -1.49 2.91 -12.70
C TYR A 68 -2.19 4.05 -11.94
N GLY A 69 -1.45 4.92 -11.25
CA GLY A 69 -1.97 5.92 -10.32
C GLY A 69 -2.95 6.88 -10.96
N GLN A 70 -2.63 7.40 -12.15
CA GLN A 70 -3.52 8.30 -12.90
C GLN A 70 -4.91 7.69 -13.17
N ARG A 71 -4.96 6.38 -13.50
CA ARG A 71 -6.23 5.67 -13.70
C ARG A 71 -7.02 5.51 -12.40
N TRP A 72 -6.33 5.28 -11.29
CA TRP A 72 -6.99 5.15 -9.99
C TRP A 72 -7.62 6.47 -9.55
N LEU A 73 -6.89 7.58 -9.69
CA LEU A 73 -7.41 8.91 -9.41
C LEU A 73 -8.59 9.25 -10.32
N SER A 74 -8.52 8.97 -11.63
CA SER A 74 -9.63 9.29 -12.54
C SER A 74 -10.88 8.43 -12.29
N SER A 75 -10.73 7.23 -11.72
CA SER A 75 -11.85 6.36 -11.37
C SER A 75 -12.54 6.77 -10.07
N SER A 76 -11.85 7.46 -9.16
CA SER A 76 -12.44 7.96 -7.90
C SER A 76 -13.15 9.32 -8.05
N VAL A 77 -12.93 10.07 -9.14
CA VAL A 77 -13.67 11.33 -9.44
C VAL A 77 -15.12 11.08 -9.89
N GLY A 78 -15.54 9.83 -10.10
CA GLY A 78 -16.89 9.48 -10.57
C GLY A 78 -18.00 9.39 -9.50
N LEU A 79 -17.73 9.73 -8.22
CA LEU A 79 -18.70 9.62 -7.11
C LEU A 79 -18.93 10.94 -6.36
N VAL A 80 -18.78 12.08 -7.04
CA VAL A 80 -19.32 13.34 -6.53
C VAL A 80 -20.63 13.59 -7.28
N GLU A 81 -21.72 12.98 -6.82
CA GLU A 81 -23.01 13.64 -7.00
C GLU A 81 -22.90 14.96 -6.24
N GLU A 82 -22.83 16.06 -6.98
CA GLU A 82 -23.03 17.39 -6.45
C GLU A 82 -24.31 17.35 -5.61
N CYS A 83 -24.19 17.52 -4.29
CA CYS A 83 -25.34 17.96 -3.51
C CYS A 83 -25.58 19.42 -3.92
N ASP A 84 -26.46 19.61 -4.90
CA ASP A 84 -27.11 20.90 -5.14
C ASP A 84 -27.72 21.38 -3.81
N LEU A 85 -27.14 22.45 -3.26
CA LEU A 85 -27.69 23.24 -2.14
C LEU A 85 -28.58 24.36 -2.69
#